data_AF-A0A950BXP6-F1
#
_entry.id   AF-A0A950BXP6-F1
#
_cell.length_a   1.000
_cell.length_b   1.000
_cell.length_c   1.000
_cell.angle_alpha   90.00
_cell.angle_beta   90.00
_cell.angle_gamma   90.00
#
_symmetry.space_group_name_H-M   'P 1'
#
loop_
_entity.id
_entity.type
_entity.pdbx_description
1 polymer ?
#
loop_
_entity_poly.entity_id
_entity_poly.type
_entity_poly.pdbx_seq_one_letter_code
_entity_poly.pdbx_strand_id
1 'polypeptide(L)' 'LRVLALFRLANPKCELRIAAGRELRLGSLQPLGLYAANSLFVGDYLTTKGQPPQEDYQMIEDLGFEAVIESSNGE' A
#
# COMPACT_ATOMS: atom_id res chain seq x y z
N LEU A 1 7.72 5.94 -6.73
CA LEU A 1 8.73 5.49 -5.75
C LEU A 1 9.51 6.65 -5.10
N ARG A 2 10.18 7.53 -5.87
CA ARG A 2 10.97 8.66 -5.31
C ARG A 2 10.20 9.50 -4.28
N VAL A 3 8.94 9.81 -4.58
CA VAL A 3 8.06 10.55 -3.67
C VAL A 3 7.87 9.80 -2.35
N LEU A 4 7.56 8.50 -2.38
CA LEU A 4 7.38 7.68 -1.16
C LEU A 4 8.65 7.67 -0.29
N ALA A 5 9.82 7.49 -0.92
CA ALA A 5 11.10 7.50 -0.22
C ALA A 5 11.36 8.86 0.46
N LEU A 6 11.08 9.96 -0.25
CA LEU A 6 11.23 11.31 0.30
C LEU A 6 10.27 11.56 1.47
N PHE A 7 9.01 11.14 1.36
CA PHE A 7 8.03 11.27 2.45
C PHE A 7 8.41 10.45 3.68
N ARG A 8 8.91 9.21 3.50
CA ARG A 8 9.41 8.40 4.62
C ARG A 8 10.62 9.04 5.28
N LEU A 9 11.55 9.60 4.51
CA LEU A 9 12.72 10.29 5.06
C LEU A 9 12.31 11.54 5.85
N ALA A 10 11.39 12.35 5.32
CA ALA A 10 10.90 13.56 5.97
C ALA A 10 10.01 13.25 7.20
N ASN A 11 9.31 12.13 7.20
CA ASN A 11 8.34 11.74 8.24
C ASN A 11 8.58 10.31 8.74
N PRO A 12 9.69 10.05 9.46
CA PRO A 12 10.12 8.68 9.76
C PRO A 12 9.11 7.89 10.60
N LYS A 13 8.40 8.55 11.52
CA LYS A 13 7.46 7.92 12.46
C LYS A 13 6.01 7.86 12.00
N CYS A 14 5.67 8.56 10.92
CA CYS A 14 4.29 8.64 10.47
C CYS A 14 3.86 7.37 9.74
N GLU A 15 2.58 7.03 9.84
CA GLU A 15 1.98 6.08 8.92
C GLU A 15 1.99 6.68 7.51
N LEU A 16 2.58 5.96 6.57
CA LEU A 16 2.56 6.34 5.16
C LEU A 16 1.70 5.33 4.41
N ARG A 17 0.54 5.79 3.96
CA ARG A 17 -0.46 4.99 3.25
C ARG A 17 -0.40 5.22 1.74
N ILE A 18 -0.24 4.15 0.97
CA ILE A 18 -0.36 4.22 -0.50
C ILE A 18 -1.83 4.06 -0.88
N ALA A 19 -2.37 5.07 -1.55
CA ALA A 19 -3.75 5.08 -2.00
C ALA A 19 -3.92 4.69 -3.47
N ALA A 20 -5.13 4.93 -3.99
CA ALA A 20 -5.55 4.59 -5.33
C ALA A 20 -4.56 4.99 -6.43
N GLY A 21 -4.40 4.10 -7.42
CA GLY A 21 -3.57 4.33 -8.60
C GLY A 21 -2.11 3.88 -8.45
N ARG A 22 -1.78 3.13 -7.39
CA ARG A 22 -0.45 2.52 -7.22
C ARG A 22 -0.16 1.47 -8.28
N GLU A 23 -1.16 0.71 -8.68
CA GLU A 23 -1.13 -0.29 -9.74
C GLU A 23 -0.79 0.35 -11.10
N LEU A 24 -1.28 1.56 -11.38
CA LEU A 24 -0.96 2.28 -12.62
C LEU A 24 0.37 3.04 -12.56
N ARG A 25 0.68 3.66 -11.41
CA ARG A 25 1.82 4.58 -11.27
C ARG A 25 3.11 3.89 -10.84
N LEU A 26 3.01 2.81 -10.07
CA LEU A 26 4.14 1.99 -9.65
C LEU A 26 4.22 0.70 -10.47
N GLY A 27 3.09 0.12 -10.89
CA GLY A 27 3.07 -1.10 -11.71
C GLY A 27 3.83 -2.24 -11.03
N SER A 28 4.88 -2.75 -11.68
CA SER A 28 5.76 -3.78 -11.13
C SER A 28 6.61 -3.32 -9.95
N LEU A 29 6.69 -2.01 -9.68
CA LEU A 29 7.44 -1.44 -8.55
C LEU A 29 6.59 -1.27 -7.28
N GLN A 30 5.33 -1.71 -7.28
CA GLN A 30 4.48 -1.70 -6.08
C GLN A 30 5.14 -2.40 -4.88
N PRO A 31 5.78 -3.57 -5.02
CA PRO A 31 6.43 -4.24 -3.90
C PRO A 31 7.54 -3.38 -3.27
N LEU A 32 8.30 -2.66 -4.10
CA LEU A 32 9.33 -1.74 -3.61
C LEU A 32 8.75 -0.53 -2.87
N GLY A 33 7.51 -0.15 -3.17
CA GLY A 33 6.78 0.89 -2.46
C GLY A 33 6.56 0.55 -0.99
N LEU A 34 6.38 -0.73 -0.66
CA LEU A 34 6.11 -1.21 0.70
C LEU A 34 7.32 -1.16 1.64
N TYR A 35 8.53 -0.99 1.12
CA TYR A 35 9.69 -0.68 1.97
C TYR A 35 9.64 0.74 2.51
N ALA A 36 9.00 1.67 1.79
CA ALA A 36 8.84 3.05 2.23
C ALA A 36 7.48 3.28 2.89
N ALA A 37 6.42 2.64 2.43
CA ALA A 37 5.07 2.79 2.97
C ALA A 37 4.66 1.55 3.76
N ASN A 38 4.01 1.76 4.90
CA ASN A 38 3.65 0.69 5.83
C ASN A 38 2.13 0.45 5.88
N SER A 39 1.40 0.95 4.89
CA SER A 39 -0.05 0.91 4.82
C SER A 39 -0.52 1.07 3.37
N LEU A 40 -1.59 0.39 2.99
CA LEU A 40 -2.18 0.46 1.65
C LEU A 40 -3.69 0.19 1.71
N PHE A 41 -4.44 0.73 0.75
CA PHE A 41 -5.84 0.33 0.55
C PHE A 41 -5.89 -0.94 -0.31
N VAL A 42 -6.68 -1.91 0.15
CA VAL A 42 -6.89 -3.21 -0.48
C VAL A 42 -8.26 -3.22 -1.16
N GLY A 43 -8.32 -3.72 -2.40
CA GLY A 43 -9.55 -3.85 -3.17
C GLY A 43 -10.02 -2.56 -3.83
N ASP A 44 -11.33 -2.44 -4.01
CA ASP A 44 -11.93 -1.30 -4.72
C ASP A 44 -11.78 -0.01 -3.91
N TYR A 45 -11.39 1.06 -4.61
CA TYR A 45 -11.34 2.40 -4.05
C TYR A 45 -12.70 3.09 -4.14
N LEU A 46 -12.83 4.24 -3.47
CA LEU A 46 -14.09 5.00 -3.40
C LEU A 46 -14.74 5.30 -4.76
N THR A 47 -13.94 5.52 -5.81
CA THR A 47 -14.44 5.92 -7.14
C THR A 47 -13.88 5.10 -8.29
N THR A 48 -12.94 4.18 -8.02
CA THR A 48 -12.20 3.47 -9.07
C THR A 48 -11.98 2.02 -8.66
N LYS A 49 -12.05 1.13 -9.65
CA LYS A 49 -11.70 -0.29 -9.44
C LYS A 49 -10.21 -0.41 -9.17
N GLY A 50 -9.88 -1.13 -8.11
CA GLY A 50 -8.50 -1.40 -7.72
C GLY A 50 -8.01 -2.74 -8.21
N GLN A 51 -6.78 -3.05 -7.84
CA GLN A 51 -6.23 -4.41 -7.92
C GLN A 51 -7.03 -5.36 -7.00
N PRO A 52 -7.24 -6.63 -7.39
CA PRO A 52 -7.92 -7.60 -6.55
C PRO A 52 -7.22 -7.76 -5.18
N PRO A 53 -7.98 -7.83 -4.07
CA PRO A 53 -7.40 -7.98 -2.73
C PRO A 53 -6.40 -9.12 -2.59
N GLN A 54 -6.66 -10.24 -3.26
CA GLN A 54 -5.83 -11.45 -3.20
C GLN A 54 -4.41 -11.18 -3.71
N GLU A 55 -4.27 -10.35 -4.74
CA GLU A 55 -2.94 -10.03 -5.27
C GLU A 55 -2.16 -9.12 -4.33
N ASP A 56 -2.85 -8.26 -3.58
CA ASP A 56 -2.22 -7.43 -2.54
C ASP A 56 -1.71 -8.28 -1.38
N TYR A 57 -2.54 -9.22 -0.90
CA TYR A 57 -2.12 -10.15 0.15
C TYR A 57 -0.94 -11.01 -0.30
N GLN A 58 -0.97 -11.54 -1.53
CA GLN A 58 0.15 -12.31 -2.07
C GLN A 58 1.42 -11.46 -2.15
N MET A 59 1.32 -10.22 -2.62
CA MET A 59 2.47 -9.32 -2.70
C MET A 59 3.09 -9.04 -1.32
N ILE A 60 2.28 -8.87 -0.28
CA ILE A 60 2.75 -8.66 1.09
C ILE A 60 3.45 -9.92 1.61
N GLU A 61 2.87 -11.10 1.39
CA GLU A 61 3.43 -12.39 1.79
C GLU A 61 4.74 -12.70 1.08
N ASP A 62 4.82 -12.45 -0.23
CA ASP A 62 6.02 -12.66 -1.05
C ASP A 62 7.21 -11.79 -0.60
N LEU A 63 6.93 -10.63 0.00
CA LEU A 63 7.93 -9.74 0.60
C LEU A 63 8.35 -10.16 2.01
N GLY A 64 7.67 -11.16 2.61
CA GLY A 64 7.88 -11.58 3.99
C GLY A 64 7.31 -10.61 5.02
N PHE A 65 6.34 -9.78 4.63
CA PHE A 65 5.62 -8.89 5.54
C PHE A 65 4.35 -9.55 6.08
N GLU A 66 3.84 -9.02 7.19
CA GLU A 66 2.58 -9.46 7.80
C GLU A 66 1.50 -8.42 7.56
N ALA A 67 0.38 -8.84 6.96
CA ALA A 67 -0.77 -7.97 6.74
C ALA A 67 -1.58 -7.84 8.03
N VAL A 68 -1.61 -6.64 8.61
CA VAL A 68 -2.54 -6.30 9.70
C VAL A 68 -3.80 -5.71 9.08
N ILE A 69 -4.91 -6.42 9.21
CA ILE A 69 -6.21 -5.99 8.67
C ILE A 69 -6.88 -5.08 9.69
N GLU A 70 -6.83 -3.77 9.46
CA GLU A 70 -7.68 -2.84 10.19
C GLU A 70 -9.10 -2.92 9.63
N SER A 71 -9.94 -3.73 10.30
CA SER A 71 -11.38 -3.66 10.10
C SER A 71 -11.86 -2.38 10.77
N SER A 72 -12.28 -1.38 10.00
CA SER A 72 -13.09 -0.29 10.53
C SER A 72 -14.40 -0.90 11.00
N ASN A 73 -14.43 -1.34 12.26
CA ASN A 73 -15.68 -1.61 12.96
C ASN A 73 -16.42 -0.27 12.96
N GLY A 74 -17.45 -0.18 12.12
CA GLY A 74 -18.27 1.01 12.00
C GLY A 74 -18.94 1.30 13.34
N GLU A 75 -18.57 2.42 13.94
CA GLU A 75 -19.55 3.36 14.49
C GLU A 75 -19.75 4.49 13.48
#